data_AF-A0A0H2XU87-F1
#
_entry.id   AF-A0A0H2XU87-F1
#
_cell.length_a   1.000
_cell.length_b   1.000
_cell.length_c   1.000
_cell.angle_alpha   90.00
_cell.angle_beta   90.00
_cell.angle_gamma   90.00
#
_symmetry.space_group_name_H-M   'P 1'
#
loop_
_entity.id
_entity.type
_entity.pdbx_description
1 polymer ?
#
loop_
_entity_poly.entity_id
_entity_poly.type
_entity_poly.pdbx_seq_one_letter_code
_entity_poly.pdbx_strand_id
1 'polypeptide(L)'
;MSVIAVDQDIESMLRRYRDRDIDLRQLRVWLGNESARVEAQIPRGQLQKLKRGSEAQGNGVIAQLLPACDYCLGIGSPEQFVSRQEYQQYSQRRDVAVTNGVLAEIVPPPFDSEGQGAAGAATYYRCTRCHSIWVFVEPERAENGSWDRVI
;
A
#
# COMPACT_ATOMS: atom_id res chain seq x y z
N MET A 1 20.50 -8.08 13.45
CA MET A 1 19.17 -8.71 13.57
C MET A 1 18.84 -9.29 12.21
N SER A 2 18.70 -10.61 12.10
CA SER A 2 18.47 -11.28 10.81
C SER A 2 17.05 -10.96 10.36
N VAL A 3 16.90 -10.28 9.23
CA VAL A 3 15.61 -10.17 8.55
C VAL A 3 15.28 -11.59 8.13
N ILE A 4 14.28 -12.22 8.75
CA ILE A 4 13.75 -13.49 8.24
C ILE A 4 13.17 -13.13 6.88
N ALA A 5 13.91 -13.45 5.81
CA ALA A 5 13.44 -13.25 4.46
C ALA A 5 12.13 -14.04 4.33
N VAL A 6 11.04 -13.33 4.06
CA VAL A 6 9.76 -13.96 3.76
C VAL A 6 9.99 -14.89 2.57
N ASP A 7 9.48 -16.11 2.68
CA ASP A 7 9.55 -17.12 1.65
C ASP A 7 9.05 -16.54 0.32
N GLN A 8 9.85 -16.75 -0.73
CA GLN A 8 9.63 -16.17 -2.05
C GLN A 8 8.28 -16.59 -2.64
N ASP A 9 7.77 -17.78 -2.33
CA ASP A 9 6.46 -18.23 -2.78
C ASP A 9 5.34 -17.47 -2.07
N ILE A 10 5.48 -17.22 -0.76
CA ILE A 10 4.55 -16.41 0.01
C ILE A 10 4.52 -15.01 -0.59
N GLU A 11 5.68 -14.38 -0.76
CA GLU A 11 5.77 -13.04 -1.32
C GLU A 11 5.16 -12.97 -2.73
N SER A 12 5.49 -13.94 -3.59
CA SER A 12 4.94 -14.06 -4.95
C SER A 12 3.41 -14.13 -4.95
N MET A 13 2.83 -14.96 -4.09
CA MET A 13 1.37 -15.10 -4.01
C MET A 13 0.67 -13.85 -3.49
N LEU A 14 1.25 -13.18 -2.49
CA LEU A 14 0.73 -11.90 -2.01
C LEU A 14 0.82 -10.82 -3.12
N ARG A 15 1.91 -10.78 -3.90
CA ARG A 15 2.07 -9.86 -5.03
C ARG A 15 1.01 -10.11 -6.11
N ARG A 16 0.81 -11.38 -6.52
CA ARG A 16 -0.24 -11.74 -7.49
C ARG A 16 -1.62 -11.29 -7.07
N TYR A 17 -1.94 -11.39 -5.78
CA TYR A 17 -3.22 -10.89 -5.26
C TYR A 17 -3.32 -9.36 -5.32
N ARG A 18 -2.29 -8.63 -4.86
CA ARG A 18 -2.22 -7.16 -4.97
C ARG A 18 -2.39 -6.68 -6.41
N ASP A 19 -1.77 -7.40 -7.33
CA ASP A 19 -1.71 -7.07 -8.74
C ASP A 19 -2.98 -7.51 -9.49
N ARG A 20 -3.92 -8.16 -8.78
CA ARG A 20 -5.20 -8.70 -9.27
C ARG A 20 -5.06 -9.83 -10.29
N ASP A 21 -3.92 -10.51 -10.29
CA ASP A 21 -3.70 -11.74 -11.08
C ASP A 21 -4.45 -12.94 -10.48
N ILE A 22 -4.74 -12.88 -9.18
CA ILE A 22 -5.58 -13.84 -8.47
C ILE A 22 -6.58 -13.10 -7.59
N ASP A 23 -7.75 -13.71 -7.39
CA ASP A 23 -8.75 -13.19 -6.47
C ASP A 23 -8.48 -13.63 -5.01
N LEU A 24 -9.25 -13.06 -4.08
CA LEU A 24 -9.14 -13.37 -2.65
C LEU A 24 -9.46 -14.83 -2.34
N ARG A 25 -10.33 -15.48 -3.13
CA ARG A 25 -10.68 -16.88 -2.93
C ARG A 25 -9.51 -17.78 -3.28
N GLN A 26 -8.85 -17.53 -4.41
CA GLN A 26 -7.65 -18.24 -4.84
C GLN A 26 -6.51 -18.07 -3.83
N LEU A 27 -6.30 -16.85 -3.33
CA LEU A 27 -5.33 -16.59 -2.26
C LEU A 27 -5.65 -17.42 -1.00
N ARG A 28 -6.92 -17.45 -0.57
CA ARG A 28 -7.34 -18.21 0.62
C ARG A 28 -7.15 -19.70 0.49
N VAL A 29 -7.48 -20.27 -0.68
CA VAL A 29 -7.25 -21.69 -0.95
C VAL A 29 -5.77 -22.01 -0.82
N TRP A 30 -4.91 -21.17 -1.42
CA TRP A 30 -3.46 -21.36 -1.33
C TRP A 30 -2.94 -21.26 0.11
N LEU A 31 -3.36 -20.22 0.86
CA LEU A 31 -3.01 -20.06 2.29
C LEU A 31 -3.50 -21.22 3.18
N GLY A 32 -4.56 -21.91 2.76
CA GLY A 32 -5.08 -23.11 3.41
C GLY A 32 -4.17 -24.32 3.18
N ASN A 33 -3.74 -24.52 1.93
CA ASN A 33 -2.87 -25.63 1.55
C ASN A 33 -1.46 -25.50 2.15
N GLU A 34 -0.96 -24.27 2.28
CA GLU A 34 0.39 -23.96 2.78
C GLU A 34 0.41 -23.58 4.27
N SER A 35 -0.61 -23.99 5.04
CA SER A 35 -0.91 -23.45 6.38
C SER A 35 0.28 -23.45 7.35
N ALA A 36 0.99 -24.56 7.50
CA ALA A 36 2.13 -24.67 8.43
C ALA A 36 3.29 -23.71 8.06
N ARG A 37 3.60 -23.58 6.76
CA ARG A 37 4.68 -22.72 6.25
C ARG A 37 4.33 -21.25 6.42
N VAL A 38 3.09 -20.90 6.14
CA VAL A 38 2.57 -19.54 6.27
C VAL A 38 2.46 -19.10 7.73
N GLU A 39 2.00 -19.98 8.62
CA GLU A 39 1.87 -19.69 10.06
C GLU A 39 3.21 -19.44 10.75
N ALA A 40 4.30 -19.98 10.22
CA ALA A 40 5.65 -19.72 10.72
C ALA A 40 6.18 -18.31 10.37
N GLN A 41 5.58 -17.63 9.39
CA GLN A 41 6.13 -16.39 8.81
C GLN A 41 5.19 -15.19 8.91
N ILE A 42 3.88 -15.42 8.79
CA ILE A 42 2.86 -14.37 8.85
C ILE A 42 2.29 -14.32 10.28
N PRO A 43 2.32 -13.16 10.95
CA PRO A 43 1.68 -12.97 12.24
C PRO A 43 0.22 -13.45 12.24
N ARG A 44 -0.16 -14.22 13.26
CA ARG A 44 -1.47 -14.88 13.35
C ARG A 44 -2.66 -13.94 13.09
N GLY A 45 -2.61 -12.70 13.60
CA GLY A 45 -3.66 -11.71 13.39
C GLY A 45 -3.79 -11.26 11.92
N GLN A 46 -2.66 -11.08 11.23
CA GLN A 46 -2.62 -10.76 9.81
C GLN A 46 -3.11 -11.95 8.97
N LEU A 47 -2.68 -13.17 9.32
CA LEU A 47 -3.14 -14.39 8.64
C LEU A 47 -4.65 -14.59 8.78
N GLN A 48 -5.24 -14.30 9.94
CA GLN A 48 -6.69 -14.39 10.15
C GLN A 48 -7.46 -13.41 9.25
N LYS A 49 -6.96 -12.18 9.09
CA LYS A 49 -7.54 -11.18 8.17
C LYS A 49 -7.46 -11.66 6.71
N LEU A 50 -6.34 -12.24 6.27
CA LEU A 50 -6.23 -12.81 4.92
C LEU A 50 -7.21 -13.98 4.70
N LYS A 51 -7.28 -14.91 5.67
CA LYS A 51 -8.11 -16.12 5.56
C LYS A 51 -9.62 -15.84 5.67
N ARG A 52 -10.04 -14.86 6.48
CA ARG A 52 -11.45 -14.68 6.89
C ARG A 52 -11.98 -13.25 6.85
N GLY A 53 -11.12 -12.25 6.67
CA GLY A 53 -11.51 -10.84 6.70
C GLY A 53 -12.28 -10.39 5.46
N SER A 54 -12.65 -9.11 5.41
CA SER A 54 -13.12 -8.48 4.18
C SER A 54 -11.98 -8.35 3.16
N GLU A 55 -12.33 -8.06 1.90
CA GLU A 55 -11.32 -7.71 0.88
C GLU A 55 -10.49 -6.50 1.30
N ALA A 56 -11.11 -5.52 1.98
CA ALA A 56 -10.40 -4.38 2.51
C ALA A 56 -9.39 -4.75 3.60
N GLN A 57 -9.78 -5.60 4.56
CA GLN A 57 -8.86 -6.11 5.57
C GLN A 57 -7.72 -6.94 4.94
N GLY A 58 -8.01 -7.68 3.87
CA GLY A 58 -7.02 -8.44 3.12
C GLY A 58 -5.99 -7.52 2.45
N ASN A 59 -6.45 -6.52 1.69
CA ASN A 59 -5.57 -5.51 1.07
C ASN A 59 -4.76 -4.75 2.12
N GLY A 60 -5.40 -4.37 3.23
CA GLY A 60 -4.81 -3.96 4.51
C GLY A 60 -3.52 -4.69 4.86
N VAL A 61 -3.66 -5.99 5.03
CA VAL A 61 -2.55 -6.85 5.42
C VAL A 61 -1.51 -6.98 4.32
N ILE A 62 -1.92 -7.05 3.06
CA ILE A 62 -1.01 -7.17 1.92
C ILE A 62 -0.11 -5.94 1.80
N ALA A 63 -0.64 -4.74 2.00
CA ALA A 63 0.13 -3.51 2.03
C ALA A 63 1.15 -3.50 3.18
N GLN A 64 0.83 -4.10 4.34
CA GLN A 64 1.79 -4.24 5.45
C GLN A 64 2.88 -5.28 5.18
N LEU A 65 2.52 -6.41 4.58
CA LEU A 65 3.43 -7.53 4.34
C LEU A 65 4.36 -7.31 3.16
N LEU A 66 3.90 -6.63 2.12
CA LEU A 66 4.70 -6.29 0.95
C LEU A 66 5.22 -4.86 1.11
N PRO A 67 6.52 -4.63 1.29
CA PRO A 67 7.05 -3.27 1.45
C PRO A 67 6.92 -2.45 0.15
N ALA A 68 6.92 -1.13 0.31
CA ALA A 68 7.17 -0.23 -0.80
C ALA A 68 8.63 -0.35 -1.27
N CYS A 69 8.87 -0.19 -2.58
CA CYS A 69 10.23 -0.20 -3.11
C CYS A 69 10.89 1.17 -3.00
N ASP A 70 12.23 1.20 -3.08
CA ASP A 70 13.04 2.41 -3.00
C ASP A 70 12.64 3.50 -3.99
N TYR A 71 12.07 3.14 -5.15
CA TYR A 71 11.64 4.11 -6.16
C TYR A 71 10.47 4.98 -5.70
N CYS A 72 9.46 4.40 -5.04
CA CYS A 72 8.33 5.17 -4.51
C CYS A 72 8.63 5.71 -3.11
N LEU A 73 9.48 5.04 -2.33
CA LEU A 73 9.98 5.59 -1.06
C LEU A 73 10.88 6.82 -1.27
N GLY A 74 11.59 6.91 -2.41
CA GLY A 74 12.38 8.09 -2.76
C GLY A 74 11.58 9.37 -2.98
N ILE A 75 10.25 9.27 -3.16
CA ILE A 75 9.34 10.41 -3.26
C ILE A 75 9.17 11.07 -1.89
N GLY A 76 9.11 10.25 -0.83
CA GLY A 76 9.14 10.69 0.56
C GLY A 76 8.46 9.68 1.50
N SER A 77 8.64 9.91 2.80
CA SER A 77 8.05 9.12 3.87
C SER A 77 6.54 9.36 4.00
N PRO A 78 5.76 8.36 4.44
CA PRO A 78 4.36 8.58 4.82
C PRO A 78 4.28 9.58 5.98
N GLU A 79 3.67 10.75 5.78
CA GLU A 79 3.50 11.77 6.81
C GLU A 79 2.45 12.84 6.46
N GLN A 80 1.91 13.46 7.52
CA GLN A 80 1.19 14.72 7.42
C GLN A 80 2.20 15.86 7.33
N PHE A 81 2.02 16.77 6.37
CA PHE A 81 2.99 17.83 6.15
C PHE A 81 2.99 18.84 7.31
N VAL A 82 4.17 19.20 7.80
CA VAL A 82 4.34 20.19 8.86
C VAL A 82 4.21 21.62 8.34
N SER A 83 4.35 21.82 7.03
CA SER A 83 4.25 23.15 6.40
C SER A 83 3.80 23.09 4.94
N ARG A 84 3.38 24.25 4.42
CA ARG A 84 3.08 24.43 2.98
C ARG A 84 4.32 24.31 2.09
N GLN A 85 5.51 24.63 2.61
CA GLN A 85 6.76 24.46 1.87
C GLN A 85 7.08 22.98 1.67
N GLU A 86 6.91 22.16 2.71
CA GLU A 86 7.11 20.72 2.61
C GLU A 86 6.12 20.08 1.63
N TYR A 87 4.84 20.46 1.72
CA TYR A 87 3.83 20.08 0.73
C TYR A 87 4.31 20.37 -0.71
N GLN A 88 4.84 21.57 -0.98
CA GLN A 88 5.32 21.93 -2.32
C GLN A 88 6.49 21.05 -2.79
N GLN A 89 7.41 20.69 -1.89
CA GLN A 89 8.52 19.79 -2.20
C GLN A 89 8.05 18.37 -2.51
N TYR A 90 7.07 17.86 -1.75
CA TYR A 90 6.45 16.57 -2.02
C TYR A 90 5.67 16.59 -3.34
N SER A 91 4.89 17.63 -3.59
CA SER A 91 4.13 17.84 -4.84
C SER A 91 5.06 17.82 -6.06
N GLN A 92 6.17 18.55 -6.02
CA GLN A 92 7.17 18.55 -7.09
C GLN A 92 7.79 17.16 -7.32
N ARG A 93 8.19 16.46 -6.24
CA ARG A 93 8.75 15.10 -6.35
C ARG A 93 7.74 14.11 -6.93
N ARG A 94 6.48 14.21 -6.50
CA ARG A 94 5.34 13.42 -7.02
C ARG A 94 5.16 13.68 -8.52
N ASP A 95 5.11 14.93 -8.96
CA ASP A 95 4.89 15.28 -10.36
C ASP A 95 6.02 14.77 -11.27
N VAL A 96 7.27 14.87 -10.79
CA VAL A 96 8.44 14.27 -11.46
C VAL A 96 8.31 12.75 -11.53
N ALA A 97 7.88 12.09 -10.44
CA ALA A 97 7.69 10.65 -10.40
C ALA A 97 6.57 10.16 -11.34
N VAL A 98 5.49 10.93 -11.49
CA VAL A 98 4.43 10.67 -12.48
C VAL A 98 4.98 10.83 -13.90
N THR A 99 5.65 11.95 -14.17
CA THR A 99 6.23 12.24 -15.50
C THR A 99 7.24 11.18 -15.93
N ASN A 100 8.05 10.68 -15.00
CA ASN A 100 9.04 9.64 -15.24
C ASN A 100 8.47 8.21 -15.18
N GLY A 101 7.16 8.05 -15.01
CA GLY A 101 6.48 6.75 -14.99
C GLY A 101 6.79 5.87 -13.77
N VAL A 102 7.29 6.44 -12.68
CA VAL A 102 7.45 5.73 -11.39
C VAL A 102 6.10 5.57 -10.69
N LEU A 103 5.25 6.58 -10.80
CA LEU A 103 3.86 6.57 -10.34
C LEU A 103 2.92 6.62 -11.54
N ALA A 104 1.81 5.89 -11.42
CA ALA A 104 0.65 6.03 -12.28
C ALA A 104 -0.53 6.49 -11.42
N GLU A 105 -1.23 7.55 -11.83
CA GLU A 105 -2.47 7.96 -11.19
C GLU A 105 -3.54 6.86 -11.36
N ILE A 106 -4.31 6.60 -10.31
CA ILE A 106 -5.37 5.59 -10.31
C ILE A 106 -6.64 6.15 -9.70
N VAL A 107 -7.77 5.51 -10.00
CA VAL A 107 -9.01 5.73 -9.26
C VAL A 107 -8.84 5.26 -7.80
N PRO A 108 -9.53 5.89 -6.82
CA PRO A 108 -9.49 5.46 -5.43
C PRO A 108 -9.77 3.96 -5.30
N PRO A 109 -8.93 3.20 -4.58
CA PRO A 109 -9.18 1.78 -4.41
C PRO A 109 -10.44 1.57 -3.57
N PRO A 110 -11.30 0.60 -3.93
CA PRO A 110 -12.59 0.40 -3.26
C PRO A 110 -12.46 0.00 -1.79
N PHE A 111 -11.29 -0.48 -1.37
CA PHE A 111 -11.00 -0.82 0.02
C PHE A 111 -10.53 0.36 0.87
N ASP A 112 -10.16 1.48 0.26
CA ASP A 112 -9.86 2.74 0.94
C ASP A 112 -11.13 3.61 1.07
N SER A 113 -12.30 2.96 1.04
CA SER A 113 -13.61 3.62 1.20
C SER A 113 -13.81 4.25 2.58
N GLU A 114 -12.93 3.96 3.54
CA GLU A 114 -12.83 4.65 4.83
C GLU A 114 -11.69 5.66 4.86
N GLY A 115 -11.42 6.32 3.71
CA GLY A 115 -10.44 7.38 3.59
C GLY A 115 -10.54 8.31 4.80
N GLN A 116 -9.50 8.28 5.63
CA GLN A 116 -9.45 8.92 6.94
C GLN A 116 -9.84 10.39 6.81
N GLY A 117 -11.11 10.72 7.03
CA GLY A 117 -11.63 12.08 7.23
C GLY A 117 -10.87 13.19 6.52
N ALA A 118 -10.46 13.00 5.27
CA ALA A 118 -9.54 13.90 4.62
C ALA A 118 -10.34 15.15 4.32
N ALA A 119 -10.02 16.24 5.02
CA ALA A 119 -10.72 17.50 4.82
C ALA A 119 -10.57 17.94 3.35
N GLY A 120 -9.41 17.66 2.72
CA GLY A 120 -9.06 18.04 1.36
C GLY A 120 -9.21 16.96 0.27
N ALA A 121 -9.07 17.40 -0.99
CA ALA A 121 -9.11 16.51 -2.16
C ALA A 121 -7.94 15.52 -2.15
N ALA A 122 -8.25 14.23 -2.36
CA ALA A 122 -7.27 13.15 -2.38
C ALA A 122 -7.03 12.64 -3.81
N THR A 123 -5.75 12.48 -4.18
CA THR A 123 -5.35 11.85 -5.45
C THR A 123 -4.55 10.59 -5.16
N TYR A 124 -4.84 9.51 -5.90
CA TYR A 124 -4.25 8.19 -5.66
C TYR A 124 -3.25 7.83 -6.75
N TYR A 125 -2.15 7.22 -6.32
CA TYR A 125 -1.07 6.81 -7.18
C TYR A 125 -0.67 5.38 -6.90
N ARG A 126 -0.41 4.61 -7.95
CA ARG A 126 0.20 3.28 -7.87
C ARG A 126 1.64 3.36 -8.35
N CYS A 127 2.56 2.84 -7.56
CA CYS A 127 3.93 2.64 -8.02
C CYS A 127 3.97 1.61 -9.15
N THR A 128 4.56 1.92 -10.30
CA THR A 128 4.61 1.02 -11.46
C THR A 128 5.55 -0.17 -11.30
N ARG A 129 6.37 -0.19 -10.23
CA ARG A 129 7.36 -1.26 -9.96
C ARG A 129 6.92 -2.22 -8.87
N CYS A 130 6.44 -1.68 -7.75
CA CYS A 130 6.03 -2.48 -6.60
C CYS A 130 4.52 -2.45 -6.36
N HIS A 131 3.75 -1.73 -7.17
CA HIS A 131 2.28 -1.63 -7.06
C HIS A 131 1.73 -1.19 -5.69
N SER A 132 2.59 -0.68 -4.79
CA SER A 132 2.14 0.04 -3.59
C SER A 132 1.31 1.23 -4.01
N ILE A 133 0.21 1.44 -3.29
CA ILE A 133 -0.71 2.54 -3.50
C ILE A 133 -0.41 3.63 -2.48
N TRP A 134 -0.38 4.85 -2.96
CA TRP A 134 -0.12 6.07 -2.20
C TRP A 134 -1.28 7.04 -2.41
N VAL A 135 -1.60 7.79 -1.37
CA VAL A 135 -2.58 8.86 -1.40
C VAL A 135 -1.85 10.17 -1.13
N PHE A 136 -2.13 11.16 -1.96
CA PHE A 136 -1.68 12.53 -1.77
C PHE A 136 -2.91 13.38 -1.47
N VAL A 137 -2.97 13.93 -0.26
CA VAL A 137 -4.08 14.76 0.20
C VAL A 137 -3.69 16.22 0.05
N GLU A 138 -4.50 16.96 -0.69
CA GLU A 138 -4.31 18.40 -0.88
C GLU A 138 -4.56 19.17 0.44
N PRO A 139 -3.82 20.26 0.70
CA PRO A 139 -4.00 21.06 1.88
C PRO A 139 -5.39 21.68 1.96
N GLU A 140 -6.05 21.59 3.11
CA GLU A 140 -7.34 22.23 3.35
C GLU A 140 -7.37 23.00 4.68
N ARG A 141 -7.82 24.28 4.63
CA ARG A 141 -7.93 25.16 5.81
C ARG A 141 -6.63 25.19 6.63
N ALA A 142 -6.66 24.66 7.85
CA ALA A 142 -5.53 24.61 8.77
C ALA A 142 -4.60 23.41 8.53
N GLU A 143 -5.01 22.44 7.71
CA GLU A 143 -4.20 21.27 7.37
C GLU A 143 -3.29 21.61 6.19
N ASN A 144 -2.09 21.04 6.19
CA ASN A 144 -1.10 21.25 5.14
C ASN A 144 -1.12 20.15 4.08
N GLY A 145 -2.02 19.17 4.17
CA GLY A 145 -2.06 17.98 3.31
C GLY A 145 -1.23 16.82 3.88
N SER A 146 -1.20 15.71 3.16
CA SER A 146 -0.39 14.54 3.53
C SER A 146 0.04 13.73 2.31
N TRP A 147 1.09 12.93 2.51
CA TRP A 147 1.49 11.86 1.61
C TRP A 147 1.49 10.59 2.42
N ASP A 148 0.59 9.66 2.12
CA ASP A 148 0.44 8.44 2.90
C ASP A 148 0.41 7.21 2.03
N ARG A 149 0.85 6.09 2.60
CA ARG A 149 0.70 4.79 1.97
C ARG A 149 -0.66 4.23 2.34
N VAL A 150 -1.44 3.84 1.34
CA VAL A 150 -2.72 3.15 1.59
C VAL A 150 -2.38 1.75 2.12
N ILE A 151 -2.80 1.50 3.37
CA ILE A 151 -2.61 0.23 4.06
C ILE A 151 -3.94 -0.50 4.11
#